data_AF-A0AAF0QBF7-F1
#
_entry.id   AF-A0AAF0QBF7-F1
#
_cell.length_a   1.000
_cell.length_b   1.000
_cell.length_c   1.000
_cell.angle_alpha   90.00
_cell.angle_beta   90.00
_cell.angle_gamma   90.00
#
_symmetry.space_group_name_H-M   'P 1'
#
loop_
_entity.id
_entity.type
_entity.pdbx_description
1 polymer ?
#
loop_
_entity_poly.entity_id
_entity_poly.type
_entity_poly.pdbx_seq_one_letter_code
_entity_poly.pdbx_strand_id
1 'polypeptide(L)'
;MKIDLKKAYDMVSWEFLEEVLNHFGFPGQFVKWIMLGVTITMFSVKVNGGSHGFFAGRRGLRQGDPISPLLFVLVMEYLSRTLHTMSQLPDFKYHPMCKKLKLTHLIFADDLMIFCQGNVDSVNRVMEALAHFYTATGLEANLEKSNVYLAGVDESVRIQILAKTGFSEVFILPQSILKKVDQICRDFLWGSSVDKKKVALVAWDKVCLPKIQGVLNIKGCSNWNKASVGQLLWQIIVNKESLWVKWVHNIYMKNDTSIWTHKTPIDCSWYWRKINALKEHMQGWYNHRRYMLTQTGKYSITKSY
;
A
#
# COMPACT_ATOMS: atom_id res chain seq x y z
N MET A 1 -8.65 -1.23 2.46
CA MET A 1 -8.34 0.22 2.34
C MET A 1 -6.93 0.43 2.84
N LYS A 2 -6.09 1.17 2.12
CA LYS A 2 -4.79 1.66 2.60
C LYS A 2 -4.98 3.13 2.95
N ILE A 3 -4.81 3.49 4.21
CA ILE A 3 -4.98 4.85 4.72
C ILE A 3 -3.59 5.45 4.97
N ASP A 4 -3.40 6.67 4.52
CA ASP A 4 -2.23 7.50 4.81
C ASP A 4 -2.66 8.60 5.77
N LEU A 5 -1.97 8.78 6.90
CA LEU A 5 -2.31 9.83 7.88
C LEU A 5 -1.52 11.11 7.57
N LYS A 6 -2.20 12.26 7.50
CA LYS A 6 -1.55 13.55 7.22
C LYS A 6 -0.58 13.90 8.35
N LYS A 7 0.72 13.93 8.05
CA LYS A 7 1.79 14.34 8.97
C LYS A 7 1.62 13.70 10.36
N ALA A 8 1.58 12.37 10.38
CA ALA A 8 1.12 11.58 11.53
C ALA A 8 1.79 11.97 12.87
N TYR A 9 3.10 12.25 12.89
CA TYR A 9 3.77 12.70 14.10
C TYR A 9 3.40 14.14 14.47
N ASP A 10 3.29 15.04 13.49
CA ASP A 10 3.13 16.48 13.74
C ASP A 10 1.71 16.88 14.17
N MET A 11 0.73 16.00 13.99
CA MET A 11 -0.70 16.30 14.19
C MET A 11 -1.29 15.78 15.50
N VAL A 12 -0.59 14.93 16.25
CA VAL A 12 -1.08 14.32 17.49
C VAL A 12 -1.43 15.39 18.54
N SER A 13 -2.67 15.40 19.02
CA SER A 13 -3.10 16.28 20.11
C SER A 13 -2.39 15.94 21.43
N TRP A 14 -1.83 16.95 22.09
CA TRP A 14 -1.18 16.80 23.40
C TRP A 14 -2.18 16.49 24.51
N GLU A 15 -3.37 17.10 24.47
CA GLU A 15 -4.45 16.84 25.43
C GLU A 15 -4.86 15.37 25.38
N PHE A 16 -5.08 14.84 24.17
CA PHE A 16 -5.38 13.43 23.95
C PHE A 16 -4.26 12.51 24.43
N LEU A 17 -2.99 12.85 24.15
CA LEU A 17 -1.85 12.04 24.56
C LEU A 17 -1.77 11.93 26.09
N GLU A 18 -1.98 13.03 26.80
CA GLU A 18 -2.02 13.05 28.27
C GLU A 18 -3.16 12.19 28.81
N GLU A 19 -4.37 12.33 28.24
CA GLU A 19 -5.52 11.50 28.60
C GLU A 19 -5.23 10.02 28.40
N VAL A 20 -4.66 9.63 27.25
CA VAL A 20 -4.26 8.25 26.96
C VAL A 20 -3.26 7.74 28.00
N LEU A 21 -2.19 8.47 28.28
CA LEU A 21 -1.18 8.06 29.26
C LEU A 21 -1.80 7.86 30.65
N ASN A 22 -2.69 8.75 31.07
CA ASN A 22 -3.40 8.59 32.34
C ASN A 22 -4.34 7.37 32.32
N HIS A 23 -5.06 7.13 31.22
CA HIS A 23 -5.98 5.99 31.08
C HIS A 23 -5.27 4.63 31.05
N PHE A 24 -4.04 4.58 30.53
CA PHE A 24 -3.19 3.39 30.59
C PHE A 24 -2.60 3.16 31.99
N GLY A 25 -2.82 4.06 32.95
CA GLY A 25 -2.40 3.89 34.33
C GLY A 25 -0.93 4.24 34.59
N PHE A 26 -0.31 5.02 33.71
CA PHE A 26 1.05 5.49 33.96
C PHE A 26 1.10 6.38 35.21
N PRO A 27 2.16 6.32 36.04
CA PRO A 27 2.28 7.17 37.21
C PRO A 27 2.22 8.65 36.83
N GLY A 28 1.42 9.46 37.54
CA GLY A 28 1.21 10.87 37.17
C GLY A 28 2.51 11.69 37.08
N GLN A 29 3.52 11.36 37.88
CA GLN A 29 4.84 12.01 37.77
C GLN A 29 5.55 11.67 36.45
N PHE A 30 5.43 10.42 35.98
CA PHE A 30 5.96 9.98 34.69
C PHE A 30 5.22 10.67 33.53
N VAL A 31 3.88 10.74 33.60
CA VAL A 31 3.07 11.46 32.61
C VAL A 31 3.51 12.91 32.51
N LYS A 32 3.69 13.61 33.64
CA LYS A 32 4.19 14.99 33.68
C LYS A 32 5.55 15.14 32.99
N TRP A 33 6.48 14.21 33.19
CA TRP A 33 7.79 14.28 32.53
C TRP A 33 7.70 14.09 31.01
N ILE A 34 6.87 13.13 30.56
CA ILE A 34 6.61 12.92 29.14
C ILE A 34 5.98 14.16 28.52
N MET A 35 4.91 14.68 29.13
CA MET A 35 4.21 15.85 28.63
C MET A 35 5.10 17.08 28.63
N LEU A 36 5.96 17.27 29.63
CA LEU A 36 6.98 18.32 29.62
C LEU A 36 7.91 18.17 28.41
N GLY A 37 8.46 16.98 28.17
CA GLY A 37 9.36 16.73 27.04
C GLY A 37 8.73 16.98 25.67
N VAL A 38 7.43 16.68 25.53
CA VAL A 38 6.68 16.89 24.28
C VAL A 38 6.30 18.37 24.10
N THR A 39 5.88 19.06 25.16
CA THR A 39 5.30 20.42 25.10
C THR A 39 6.33 21.54 25.01
N ILE A 40 7.54 21.36 25.57
CA ILE A 40 8.61 22.38 25.51
C ILE A 40 9.27 22.51 24.14
N THR A 41 8.82 21.76 23.14
CA THR A 41 9.39 21.76 21.80
C THR A 41 9.22 23.14 21.12
N MET A 42 10.34 23.70 20.67
CA MET A 42 10.37 24.94 19.89
C MET A 42 10.81 24.66 18.46
N PHE A 43 10.18 25.35 17.51
CA PHE A 43 10.47 25.27 16.09
C PHE A 43 11.08 26.58 15.61
N SER A 44 11.93 26.50 14.59
CA SER A 44 12.55 27.65 13.92
C SER A 44 12.38 27.51 12.42
N VAL A 45 12.19 28.62 11.72
CA VAL A 45 12.04 28.62 10.26
C VAL A 45 13.41 28.80 9.63
N LYS A 46 13.79 27.89 8.73
CA LYS A 46 15.05 28.00 7.98
C LYS A 46 14.81 28.78 6.70
N VAL A 47 15.40 29.97 6.59
CA VAL A 47 15.34 30.85 5.40
C VAL A 47 16.76 31.05 4.89
N ASN A 48 17.02 30.72 3.63
CA ASN A 48 18.34 30.85 2.99
C ASN A 48 19.50 30.22 3.79
N GLY A 49 19.25 29.11 4.48
CA GLY A 49 20.24 28.41 5.29
C GLY A 49 20.41 28.92 6.72
N GLY A 50 19.91 30.11 7.05
CA GLY A 50 19.85 30.65 8.41
C GLY A 50 18.57 30.24 9.15
N SER A 51 18.66 29.97 10.45
CA SER A 51 17.50 29.76 11.31
C SER A 51 16.98 31.10 11.84
N HIS A 52 15.69 31.38 11.65
CA HIS A 52 15.07 32.64 12.02
C HIS A 52 13.90 32.43 12.99
N GLY A 53 14.01 33.08 14.15
CA GLY A 53 12.98 33.06 15.19
C GLY A 53 12.78 31.70 15.85
N PHE A 54 12.04 31.71 16.96
CA PHE A 54 11.55 30.49 17.60
C PHE A 54 10.08 30.65 17.94
N PHE A 55 9.29 29.62 17.69
CA PHE A 55 7.90 29.55 18.10
C PHE A 55 7.61 28.20 18.75
N ALA A 56 6.75 28.21 19.76
CA ALA A 56 6.37 26.99 20.47
C ALA A 56 5.47 26.09 19.63
N GLY A 57 5.63 24.78 19.76
CA GLY A 57 4.66 23.81 19.30
C GLY A 57 3.32 23.96 20.03
N ARG A 58 2.26 23.42 19.44
CA ARG A 58 0.95 23.25 20.10
C ARG A 58 0.42 21.83 20.05
N ARG A 59 1.05 20.96 19.25
CA ARG A 59 0.69 19.57 19.00
C ARG A 59 1.86 18.86 18.34
N GLY A 60 1.76 17.55 18.28
CA GLY A 60 2.68 16.66 17.60
C GLY A 60 3.77 16.07 18.51
N LEU A 61 4.36 15.00 18.02
CA LEU A 61 5.47 14.26 18.60
C LEU A 61 6.76 14.62 17.85
N ARG A 62 7.88 14.63 18.57
CA ARG A 62 9.16 15.05 18.00
C ARG A 62 9.74 13.95 17.10
N GLN A 63 9.93 14.24 15.82
CA GLN A 63 10.61 13.30 14.93
C GLN A 63 12.09 13.18 15.31
N GLY A 64 12.61 11.95 15.36
CA GLY A 64 13.97 11.65 15.80
C GLY A 64 14.17 11.52 17.31
N ASP A 65 13.12 11.74 18.11
CA ASP A 65 13.11 11.43 19.53
C ASP A 65 12.85 9.93 19.76
N PRO A 66 13.68 9.23 20.56
CA PRO A 66 13.53 7.80 20.82
C PRO A 66 12.18 7.37 21.41
N ILE A 67 11.51 8.23 22.19
CA ILE A 67 10.23 7.86 22.83
C ILE A 67 9.01 8.13 21.95
N SER A 68 9.12 9.08 21.03
CA SER A 68 8.01 9.48 20.14
C SER A 68 7.39 8.31 19.36
N PRO A 69 8.14 7.33 18.83
CA PRO A 69 7.54 6.13 18.22
C PRO A 69 6.68 5.29 19.18
N LEU A 70 7.09 5.15 20.44
CA LEU A 70 6.32 4.40 21.45
C LEU A 70 5.04 5.13 21.83
N LEU A 71 5.11 6.46 21.98
CA LEU A 71 3.92 7.29 22.22
C LEU A 71 2.94 7.19 21.04
N PHE A 72 3.46 7.18 19.81
CA PHE A 72 2.63 7.01 18.62
C PHE A 72 1.93 5.64 18.58
N VAL A 73 2.59 4.57 19.06
CA VAL A 73 1.93 3.25 19.20
C VAL A 73 0.74 3.31 20.16
N LEU A 74 0.85 4.03 21.28
CA LEU A 74 -0.28 4.21 22.21
C LEU A 74 -1.45 4.96 21.57
N VAL A 75 -1.16 5.97 20.75
CA VAL A 75 -2.18 6.69 19.97
C VAL A 75 -2.86 5.74 18.97
N MET A 76 -2.09 4.91 18.25
CA MET A 76 -2.63 3.96 17.28
C MET A 76 -3.38 2.78 17.92
N GLU A 77 -3.06 2.42 19.16
CA GLU A 77 -3.81 1.44 19.95
C GLU A 77 -5.26 1.91 20.20
N TYR A 78 -5.48 3.22 20.38
CA TYR A 78 -6.83 3.78 20.48
C TYR A 78 -7.64 3.58 19.18
N LEU A 79 -7.03 3.78 18.01
CA LEU A 79 -7.67 3.44 16.73
C LEU A 79 -7.99 1.95 16.64
N SER A 80 -7.05 1.11 17.07
CA SER A 80 -7.18 -0.35 17.04
C SER A 80 -8.39 -0.82 17.85
N ARG A 81 -8.57 -0.26 19.05
CA ARG A 81 -9.75 -0.49 19.91
C ARG A 81 -11.04 0.05 19.29
N THR A 82 -11.00 1.25 18.70
CA THR A 82 -12.16 1.84 18.02
C THR A 82 -12.65 0.95 16.88
N LEU A 83 -11.73 0.49 16.01
CA LEU A 83 -12.04 -0.45 14.93
C LEU A 83 -12.54 -1.80 15.45
N HIS A 84 -12.00 -2.27 16.57
CA HIS A 84 -12.48 -3.50 17.20
C HIS A 84 -13.92 -3.34 17.69
N THR A 85 -14.26 -2.24 18.36
CA THR A 85 -15.64 -1.95 18.80
C THR A 85 -16.59 -1.87 17.61
N MET A 86 -16.22 -1.13 16.56
CA MET A 86 -17.04 -1.06 15.34
C MET A 86 -17.25 -2.43 14.69
N SER A 87 -16.27 -3.34 14.80
CA SER A 87 -16.37 -4.69 14.24
C SER A 87 -17.27 -5.65 14.99
N GLN A 88 -17.75 -5.28 16.18
CA GLN A 88 -18.75 -6.04 16.94
C GLN A 88 -20.19 -5.61 16.62
N LEU A 89 -20.38 -4.51 15.88
CA LEU A 89 -21.70 -4.06 15.48
C LEU A 89 -22.30 -5.01 14.43
N PRO A 90 -23.64 -5.22 14.45
CA PRO A 90 -24.30 -6.25 13.64
C PRO A 90 -24.21 -6.00 12.13
N ASP A 91 -24.00 -4.76 11.71
CA ASP A 91 -23.89 -4.33 10.33
C ASP A 91 -22.44 -4.31 9.81
N PHE A 92 -21.45 -4.55 10.69
CA PHE A 92 -20.08 -4.78 10.27
C PHE A 92 -19.85 -6.25 9.89
N LYS A 93 -19.27 -6.46 8.71
CA LYS A 93 -18.86 -7.77 8.25
C LYS A 93 -17.38 -7.75 7.88
N TYR A 94 -16.67 -8.77 8.36
CA TYR A 94 -15.26 -8.97 8.04
C TYR A 94 -15.06 -9.30 6.56
N HIS A 95 -13.91 -8.89 6.03
CA HIS A 95 -13.46 -9.37 4.73
C HIS A 95 -13.41 -10.92 4.72
N PRO A 96 -13.84 -11.61 3.64
CA PRO A 96 -13.94 -13.08 3.62
C PRO A 96 -12.66 -13.81 4.06
N MET A 97 -11.49 -13.32 3.63
CA MET A 97 -10.18 -13.89 3.98
C MET A 97 -9.72 -13.53 5.41
N CYS A 98 -10.34 -12.55 6.05
CA CYS A 98 -9.96 -12.02 7.36
C CYS A 98 -10.93 -12.47 8.46
N LYS A 99 -12.10 -13.00 8.09
CA LYS A 99 -13.17 -13.42 8.99
C LYS A 99 -12.72 -14.43 10.04
N LYS A 100 -11.92 -15.43 9.67
CA LYS A 100 -11.44 -16.46 10.59
C LYS A 100 -10.56 -15.89 11.72
N LEU A 101 -9.74 -14.88 11.39
CA LEU A 101 -8.85 -14.20 12.34
C LEU A 101 -9.52 -13.00 13.02
N LYS A 102 -10.75 -12.66 12.64
CA LYS A 102 -11.40 -11.39 13.00
C LYS A 102 -10.47 -10.18 12.78
N LEU A 103 -9.68 -10.22 11.71
CA LEU A 103 -8.70 -9.19 11.41
C LEU A 103 -9.40 -7.99 10.77
N THR A 104 -9.32 -6.83 11.42
CA THR A 104 -9.90 -5.56 10.94
C THR A 104 -8.84 -4.64 10.34
N HIS A 105 -7.61 -4.67 10.84
CA HIS A 105 -6.55 -3.76 10.39
C HIS A 105 -5.15 -4.35 10.60
N LEU A 106 -4.18 -3.76 9.91
CA LEU A 106 -2.74 -3.90 10.14
C LEU A 106 -2.16 -2.50 10.19
N ILE A 107 -1.38 -2.23 11.24
CA ILE A 107 -0.72 -0.93 11.45
C ILE A 107 0.78 -1.19 11.48
N PHE A 108 1.53 -0.46 10.66
CA PHE A 108 2.97 -0.41 10.71
C PHE A 108 3.44 1.03 10.63
N ALA A 109 3.79 1.62 11.79
CA ALA A 109 4.00 3.06 11.92
C ALA A 109 2.81 3.85 11.34
N ASP A 110 3.03 4.66 10.31
CA ASP A 110 2.03 5.46 9.61
C ASP A 110 1.30 4.73 8.47
N ASP A 111 1.78 3.55 8.05
CA ASP A 111 1.09 2.71 7.07
C ASP A 111 -0.07 1.95 7.74
N LEU A 112 -1.29 2.38 7.46
CA LEU A 112 -2.52 1.77 7.97
C LEU A 112 -3.25 1.01 6.85
N MET A 113 -3.48 -0.29 7.05
CA MET A 113 -4.36 -1.09 6.20
C MET A 113 -5.59 -1.52 6.98
N ILE A 114 -6.78 -1.26 6.45
CA ILE A 114 -8.06 -1.65 7.03
C ILE A 114 -8.78 -2.63 6.11
N PHE A 115 -9.34 -3.68 6.69
CA PHE A 115 -10.01 -4.80 6.02
C PHE A 115 -11.45 -4.92 6.51
N CYS A 116 -12.39 -4.88 5.58
CA CYS A 116 -13.82 -5.13 5.83
C CYS A 116 -14.44 -5.77 4.59
N GLN A 117 -15.67 -6.26 4.70
CA GLN A 117 -16.42 -6.69 3.53
C GLN A 117 -16.68 -5.48 2.60
N GLY A 118 -16.68 -5.72 1.28
CA GLY A 118 -16.98 -4.72 0.26
C GLY A 118 -18.47 -4.41 0.15
N ASN A 119 -19.11 -4.05 1.27
CA ASN A 119 -20.47 -3.53 1.32
C ASN A 119 -20.46 -2.12 1.94
N VAL A 120 -21.54 -1.36 1.74
CA VAL A 120 -21.61 0.04 2.18
C VAL A 120 -21.62 0.14 3.71
N ASP A 121 -22.32 -0.77 4.40
CA ASP A 121 -22.48 -0.73 5.86
C ASP A 121 -21.14 -0.91 6.60
N SER A 122 -20.36 -1.92 6.20
CA SER A 122 -19.06 -2.19 6.82
C SER A 122 -18.05 -1.07 6.53
N VAL A 123 -18.09 -0.50 5.32
CA VAL A 123 -17.28 0.68 4.99
C VAL A 123 -17.72 1.88 5.83
N ASN A 124 -19.02 2.08 6.03
CA ASN A 124 -19.55 3.18 6.84
C ASN A 124 -19.02 3.10 8.28
N ARG A 125 -19.01 1.90 8.89
CA ARG A 125 -18.43 1.71 10.23
C ARG A 125 -16.94 1.99 10.31
N VAL A 126 -16.17 1.67 9.26
CA VAL A 126 -14.76 2.06 9.18
C VAL A 126 -14.61 3.58 9.11
N MET A 127 -15.42 4.26 8.30
CA MET A 127 -15.37 5.72 8.16
C MET A 127 -15.78 6.42 9.45
N GLU A 128 -16.77 5.90 10.17
CA GLU A 128 -17.16 6.38 11.51
C GLU A 128 -16.02 6.22 12.53
N ALA A 129 -15.32 5.07 12.52
CA ALA A 129 -14.14 4.87 13.36
C ALA A 129 -13.05 5.91 13.07
N LEU A 130 -12.77 6.16 11.79
CA LEU A 130 -11.77 7.15 11.38
C LEU A 130 -12.18 8.57 11.74
N ALA A 131 -13.46 8.93 11.62
CA ALA A 131 -13.97 10.23 12.01
C ALA A 131 -13.89 10.44 13.53
N HIS A 132 -14.21 9.41 14.32
CA HIS A 132 -14.06 9.43 15.77
C HIS A 132 -12.59 9.56 16.17
N PHE A 133 -11.72 8.79 15.53
CA PHE A 133 -10.27 8.87 15.73
C PHE A 133 -9.70 10.25 15.42
N TYR A 134 -10.12 10.87 14.31
CA TYR A 134 -9.71 12.23 13.97
C TYR A 134 -10.15 13.24 15.04
N THR A 135 -11.42 13.15 15.48
CA THR A 135 -11.98 14.06 16.49
C THR A 135 -11.21 13.96 17.81
N ALA A 136 -10.84 12.75 18.23
CA ALA A 136 -10.12 12.52 19.48
C ALA A 136 -8.63 12.91 19.37
N THR A 137 -7.95 12.51 18.29
CA THR A 137 -6.48 12.55 18.22
C THR A 137 -5.92 13.72 17.42
N GLY A 138 -6.73 14.33 16.55
CA GLY A 138 -6.30 15.27 15.52
C GLY A 138 -5.69 14.63 14.27
N LEU A 139 -5.58 13.29 14.22
CA LEU A 139 -5.00 12.57 13.08
C LEU A 139 -6.02 12.36 11.96
N GLU A 140 -5.81 13.07 10.86
CA GLU A 140 -6.69 13.03 9.70
C GLU A 140 -6.16 12.10 8.62
N ALA A 141 -7.07 11.34 7.98
CA ALA A 141 -6.74 10.60 6.77
C ALA A 141 -6.45 11.56 5.61
N ASN A 142 -5.42 11.25 4.83
CA ASN A 142 -5.06 11.97 3.62
C ASN A 142 -5.86 11.43 2.43
N LEU A 143 -6.88 12.16 1.98
CA LEU A 143 -7.74 11.74 0.87
C LEU A 143 -6.95 11.46 -0.42
N GLU A 144 -5.89 12.23 -0.70
CA GLU A 144 -5.11 12.12 -1.94
C GLU A 144 -4.16 10.92 -1.94
N LYS A 145 -3.70 10.51 -0.75
CA LYS A 145 -2.75 9.39 -0.59
C LYS A 145 -3.41 8.09 -0.13
N SER A 146 -4.64 8.18 0.38
CA SER A 146 -5.42 7.03 0.80
C SER A 146 -6.10 6.36 -0.39
N ASN A 147 -6.13 5.04 -0.34
CA ASN A 147 -6.48 4.19 -1.46
C ASN A 147 -7.46 3.08 -1.06
N VAL A 148 -8.40 2.75 -1.93
CA VAL A 148 -9.33 1.62 -1.77
C VAL A 148 -9.03 0.56 -2.81
N TYR A 149 -9.08 -0.69 -2.38
CA TYR A 149 -8.91 -1.87 -3.23
C TYR A 149 -10.22 -2.65 -3.18
N LEU A 150 -10.93 -2.71 -4.30
CA LEU A 150 -12.23 -3.39 -4.39
C LEU A 150 -12.10 -4.61 -5.30
N ALA A 151 -12.66 -5.74 -4.86
CA ALA A 151 -12.67 -6.99 -5.62
C ALA A 151 -13.96 -7.75 -5.36
N GLY A 152 -14.62 -8.19 -6.44
CA GLY A 152 -15.88 -8.95 -6.35
C GLY A 152 -17.04 -8.13 -5.80
N VAL A 153 -17.10 -6.84 -6.12
CA VAL A 153 -18.15 -5.90 -5.71
C VAL A 153 -18.86 -5.39 -6.95
N ASP A 154 -20.19 -5.29 -6.91
CA ASP A 154 -21.00 -4.75 -8.00
C ASP A 154 -20.70 -3.28 -8.25
N GLU A 155 -20.85 -2.84 -9.50
CA GLU A 155 -20.49 -1.47 -9.91
C GLU A 155 -21.28 -0.40 -9.14
N SER A 156 -22.56 -0.67 -8.83
CA SER A 156 -23.38 0.25 -8.04
C SER A 156 -22.87 0.43 -6.61
N VAL A 157 -22.40 -0.65 -5.98
CA VAL A 157 -21.81 -0.64 -4.64
C VAL A 157 -20.43 -0.01 -4.66
N ARG A 158 -19.64 -0.29 -5.72
CA ARG A 158 -18.33 0.33 -5.95
C ARG A 158 -18.44 1.85 -5.97
N ILE A 159 -19.34 2.42 -6.77
CA ILE A 159 -19.56 3.88 -6.86
C ILE A 159 -19.95 4.44 -5.48
N GLN A 160 -20.84 3.77 -4.75
CA GLN A 160 -21.24 4.21 -3.40
C GLN A 160 -20.07 4.20 -2.42
N ILE A 161 -19.24 3.16 -2.42
CA ILE A 161 -18.06 3.08 -1.54
C ILE A 161 -17.08 4.20 -1.87
N LEU A 162 -16.81 4.48 -3.15
CA LEU A 162 -15.90 5.56 -3.55
C LEU A 162 -16.45 6.93 -3.18
N ALA A 163 -17.75 7.19 -3.42
CA ALA A 163 -18.40 8.43 -3.03
C ALA A 163 -18.39 8.65 -1.51
N LYS A 164 -18.57 7.58 -0.72
CA LYS A 164 -18.58 7.64 0.74
C LYS A 164 -17.19 7.85 1.33
N THR A 165 -16.18 7.20 0.76
CA THR A 165 -14.81 7.24 1.28
C THR A 165 -14.04 8.47 0.80
N GLY A 166 -14.30 8.96 -0.41
CA GLY A 166 -13.53 10.04 -1.04
C GLY A 166 -12.10 9.64 -1.41
N PHE A 167 -11.77 8.35 -1.32
CA PHE A 167 -10.43 7.82 -1.59
C PHE A 167 -10.27 7.38 -3.04
N SER A 168 -9.02 7.36 -3.50
CA SER A 168 -8.70 6.88 -4.85
C SER A 168 -8.79 5.36 -4.93
N GLU A 169 -9.35 4.85 -6.02
CA GLU A 169 -9.36 3.41 -6.24
C GLU A 169 -8.09 2.93 -6.92
N VAL A 170 -7.49 1.85 -6.40
CA VAL A 170 -6.36 1.18 -7.03
C VAL A 170 -6.84 -0.08 -7.74
N PHE A 171 -6.62 -0.12 -9.06
CA PHE A 171 -6.94 -1.26 -9.90
C PHE A 171 -5.73 -1.67 -10.74
N ILE A 172 -5.63 -2.95 -11.10
CA ILE A 172 -4.65 -3.37 -12.11
C ILE A 172 -5.09 -2.83 -13.46
N LEU A 173 -4.18 -2.12 -14.14
CA LEU A 173 -4.41 -1.59 -15.47
C LEU A 173 -4.80 -2.72 -16.46
N PRO A 174 -5.99 -2.66 -17.07
CA PRO A 174 -6.37 -3.60 -18.12
C PRO A 174 -5.40 -3.56 -19.30
N GLN A 175 -5.28 -4.68 -20.03
CA GLN A 175 -4.37 -4.77 -21.18
C GLN A 175 -4.70 -3.72 -22.27
N SER A 176 -5.97 -3.32 -22.39
CA SER A 176 -6.40 -2.26 -23.29
C SER A 176 -5.79 -0.90 -22.93
N ILE A 177 -5.71 -0.58 -21.64
CA ILE A 177 -5.08 0.66 -21.15
C ILE A 177 -3.57 0.61 -21.39
N LEU A 178 -2.91 -0.52 -21.09
CA LEU A 178 -1.48 -0.70 -21.39
C LEU A 178 -1.19 -0.50 -22.89
N LYS A 179 -2.02 -1.09 -23.76
CA LYS A 179 -1.93 -0.88 -25.22
C LYS A 179 -2.12 0.57 -25.63
N LYS A 180 -3.00 1.31 -24.95
CA LYS A 180 -3.24 2.73 -25.22
C LYS A 180 -2.07 3.61 -24.77
N VAL A 181 -1.44 3.30 -23.65
CA VAL A 181 -0.20 3.97 -23.21
C VAL A 181 0.93 3.69 -24.19
N ASP A 182 1.14 2.42 -24.57
CA ASP A 182 2.13 2.05 -25.59
C ASP A 182 1.84 2.76 -26.94
N GLN A 183 0.57 2.97 -27.29
CA GLN A 183 0.18 3.72 -28.48
C GLN A 183 0.56 5.20 -28.38
N ILE A 184 0.30 5.85 -27.24
CA ILE A 184 0.69 7.26 -27.02
C ILE A 184 2.21 7.42 -27.10
N CYS A 185 2.97 6.50 -26.49
CA CYS A 185 4.43 6.52 -26.56
C CYS A 185 4.95 6.29 -27.98
N ARG A 186 4.32 5.37 -28.75
CA ARG A 186 4.60 5.18 -30.19
C ARG A 186 4.33 6.45 -30.99
N ASP A 187 3.17 7.05 -30.78
CA ASP A 187 2.71 8.21 -31.54
C ASP A 187 3.62 9.41 -31.29
N PHE A 188 4.03 9.62 -30.04
CA PHE A 188 5.05 10.61 -29.70
C PHE A 188 6.38 10.33 -30.41
N LEU A 189 6.90 9.10 -30.35
CA LEU A 189 8.20 8.74 -30.92
C LEU A 189 8.25 8.93 -32.44
N TRP A 190 7.17 8.57 -33.14
CA TRP A 190 7.09 8.66 -34.60
C TRP A 190 6.45 9.96 -35.09
N GLY A 191 6.02 10.83 -34.18
CA GLY A 191 5.39 12.12 -34.50
C GLY A 191 4.00 11.98 -35.12
N SER A 192 3.25 10.93 -34.77
CA SER A 192 1.84 10.80 -35.10
C SER A 192 1.00 11.71 -34.20
N SER A 193 0.06 12.42 -34.79
CA SER A 193 -0.96 13.20 -34.09
C SER A 193 -2.37 12.74 -34.48
N VAL A 194 -3.40 13.31 -33.84
CA VAL A 194 -4.81 13.04 -34.17
C VAL A 194 -5.10 13.29 -35.66
N ASP A 195 -4.47 14.32 -36.23
CA ASP A 195 -4.71 14.75 -37.61
C ASP A 195 -3.72 14.15 -38.63
N LYS A 196 -2.57 13.63 -38.17
CA LYS A 196 -1.51 13.10 -39.04
C LYS A 196 -0.93 11.81 -38.47
N LYS A 197 -1.29 10.67 -39.06
CA LYS A 197 -0.66 9.39 -38.76
C LYS A 197 0.67 9.28 -39.51
N LYS A 198 1.76 9.09 -38.78
CA LYS A 198 3.07 8.75 -39.34
C LYS A 198 3.31 7.25 -39.20
N VAL A 199 3.94 6.67 -40.23
CA VAL A 199 4.27 5.24 -40.22
C VAL A 199 5.41 5.00 -39.23
N ALA A 200 5.20 4.06 -38.31
CA ALA A 200 6.25 3.60 -37.43
C ALA A 200 7.32 2.86 -38.25
N LEU A 201 8.54 3.42 -38.28
CA LEU A 201 9.66 2.84 -39.06
C LEU A 201 10.21 1.55 -38.41
N VAL A 202 9.99 1.38 -37.11
CA VAL A 202 10.41 0.20 -36.34
C VAL A 202 9.24 -0.28 -35.49
N ALA A 203 9.00 -1.60 -35.50
CA ALA A 203 7.98 -2.24 -34.67
C ALA A 203 8.21 -1.94 -33.17
N TRP A 204 7.14 -1.66 -32.42
CA TRP A 204 7.23 -1.26 -31.01
C TRP A 204 7.98 -2.26 -30.14
N ASP A 205 7.73 -3.55 -30.34
CA ASP A 205 8.42 -4.61 -29.60
C ASP A 205 9.93 -4.60 -29.84
N LYS A 206 10.37 -4.18 -31.04
CA LYS A 206 11.80 -4.00 -31.34
C LYS A 206 12.36 -2.74 -30.65
N VAL A 207 11.61 -1.63 -30.67
CA VAL A 207 11.99 -0.38 -29.97
C VAL A 207 12.20 -0.62 -28.47
N CYS A 208 11.45 -1.57 -27.91
CA CYS A 208 11.47 -1.94 -26.51
C CYS A 208 12.65 -2.84 -26.09
N LEU A 209 13.47 -3.31 -27.04
CA LEU A 209 14.59 -4.21 -26.77
C LEU A 209 15.76 -3.50 -26.06
N PRO A 210 16.60 -4.26 -25.31
CA PRO A 210 17.75 -3.72 -24.61
C PRO A 210 18.73 -2.98 -25.52
N LYS A 211 19.42 -1.94 -25.00
CA LYS A 211 20.43 -1.17 -25.75
C LYS A 211 21.55 -2.06 -26.33
N ILE A 212 21.84 -3.18 -25.68
CA ILE A 212 22.86 -4.16 -26.11
C ILE A 212 22.53 -4.73 -27.51
N GLN A 213 21.25 -4.75 -27.90
CA GLN A 213 20.80 -5.17 -29.22
C GLN A 213 20.75 -4.02 -30.24
N GLY A 214 21.34 -2.86 -29.92
CA GLY A 214 21.42 -1.70 -30.82
C GLY A 214 20.13 -0.88 -30.92
N VAL A 215 19.22 -0.99 -29.94
CA VAL A 215 17.90 -0.32 -29.97
C VAL A 215 17.73 0.70 -28.83
N LEU A 216 16.64 1.48 -28.88
CA LEU A 216 16.33 2.62 -28.01
C LEU A 216 16.07 2.27 -26.53
N ASN A 217 15.77 1.01 -26.20
CA ASN A 217 15.52 0.55 -24.83
C ASN A 217 14.40 1.32 -24.12
N ILE A 218 13.34 1.63 -24.86
CA ILE A 218 12.12 2.20 -24.27
C ILE A 218 11.42 1.10 -23.48
N LYS A 219 10.89 1.43 -22.30
CA LYS A 219 10.19 0.45 -21.44
C LYS A 219 8.77 0.22 -21.94
N GLY A 220 8.54 -0.87 -22.67
CA GLY A 220 7.21 -1.31 -23.09
C GLY A 220 6.35 -1.68 -21.89
N CYS A 221 5.15 -1.09 -21.79
CA CYS A 221 4.32 -1.18 -20.59
C CYS A 221 3.89 -2.62 -20.29
N SER A 222 3.66 -3.46 -21.32
CA SER A 222 3.30 -4.86 -21.16
C SER A 222 4.42 -5.70 -20.50
N ASN A 223 5.66 -5.58 -20.97
CA ASN A 223 6.80 -6.30 -20.42
C ASN A 223 7.17 -5.77 -19.04
N TRP A 224 7.07 -4.45 -18.84
CA TRP A 224 7.32 -3.82 -17.55
C TRP A 224 6.29 -4.26 -16.49
N ASN A 225 5.01 -4.35 -16.86
CA ASN A 225 3.96 -4.86 -15.97
C ASN A 225 4.22 -6.35 -15.59
N LYS A 226 4.59 -7.19 -16.57
CA LYS A 226 4.98 -8.59 -16.31
C LYS A 226 6.19 -8.69 -15.38
N ALA A 227 7.22 -7.87 -15.61
CA ALA A 227 8.40 -7.82 -14.74
C ALA A 227 8.05 -7.31 -13.33
N SER A 228 7.18 -6.32 -13.17
CA SER A 228 6.76 -5.84 -11.85
C SER A 228 5.99 -6.92 -11.08
N VAL A 229 5.06 -7.64 -11.73
CA VAL A 229 4.37 -8.78 -11.09
C VAL A 229 5.32 -9.94 -10.81
N GLY A 230 6.34 -10.14 -11.64
CA GLY A 230 7.37 -11.17 -11.44
C GLY A 230 8.18 -10.97 -10.15
N GLN A 231 8.30 -9.73 -9.66
CA GLN A 231 8.91 -9.44 -8.36
C GLN A 231 8.14 -10.09 -7.22
N LEU A 232 6.80 -10.06 -7.27
CA LEU A 232 5.93 -10.66 -6.26
C LEU A 232 6.10 -12.19 -6.27
N LEU A 233 6.13 -12.80 -7.46
CA LEU A 233 6.38 -14.24 -7.60
C LEU A 233 7.76 -14.62 -7.06
N TRP A 234 8.79 -13.83 -7.35
CA TRP A 234 10.14 -14.02 -6.81
C TRP A 234 10.16 -13.99 -5.29
N GLN A 235 9.45 -13.04 -4.67
CA GLN A 235 9.38 -12.94 -3.21
C GLN A 235 8.66 -14.14 -2.58
N ILE A 236 7.62 -14.67 -3.23
CA ILE A 236 6.94 -15.91 -2.77
C ILE A 236 7.93 -17.09 -2.78
N ILE A 237 8.83 -17.16 -3.76
CA ILE A 237 9.81 -18.25 -3.87
C ILE A 237 10.92 -18.12 -2.83
N VAL A 238 11.48 -16.92 -2.67
CA VAL A 238 12.74 -16.69 -1.92
C VAL A 238 12.48 -16.30 -0.47
N ASN A 239 11.47 -15.47 -0.19
CA ASN A 239 11.27 -14.86 1.12
C ASN A 239 10.14 -15.55 1.91
N LYS A 240 10.31 -16.85 2.17
CA LYS A 240 9.33 -17.67 2.88
C LYS A 240 9.05 -17.22 4.33
N GLU A 241 9.96 -16.44 4.92
CA GLU A 241 9.82 -15.94 6.29
C GLU A 241 8.94 -14.68 6.40
N SER A 242 8.71 -13.97 5.29
CA SER A 242 7.86 -12.77 5.29
C SER A 242 6.41 -13.11 5.63
N LEU A 243 5.77 -12.33 6.50
CA LEU A 243 4.40 -12.57 6.97
C LEU A 243 3.38 -12.67 5.82
N TRP A 244 3.49 -11.82 4.79
CA TRP A 244 2.58 -11.88 3.66
C TRP A 244 2.82 -13.12 2.79
N VAL A 245 4.07 -13.59 2.67
CA VAL A 245 4.40 -14.84 1.96
C VAL A 245 3.85 -16.04 2.73
N LYS A 246 4.03 -16.08 4.06
CA LYS A 246 3.40 -17.10 4.93
C LYS A 246 1.89 -17.11 4.79
N TRP A 247 1.26 -15.94 4.74
CA TRP A 247 -0.17 -15.80 4.53
C TRP A 247 -0.60 -16.33 3.15
N VAL A 248 0.12 -15.99 2.07
CA VAL A 248 -0.13 -16.51 0.73
C VAL A 248 -0.02 -18.05 0.70
N HIS A 249 1.03 -18.61 1.32
CA HIS A 249 1.21 -20.06 1.39
C HIS A 249 0.07 -20.75 2.13
N ASN A 250 -0.41 -20.16 3.22
CA ASN A 250 -1.47 -20.74 4.04
C ASN A 250 -2.85 -20.63 3.35
N ILE A 251 -3.16 -19.47 2.78
CA ILE A 251 -4.48 -19.20 2.17
C ILE A 251 -4.60 -19.76 0.76
N TYR A 252 -3.63 -19.45 -0.11
CA TYR A 252 -3.71 -19.79 -1.52
C TYR A 252 -3.06 -21.13 -1.86
N MET A 253 -1.93 -21.46 -1.23
CA MET A 253 -1.19 -22.68 -1.55
C MET A 253 -1.57 -23.88 -0.67
N LYS A 254 -2.32 -23.66 0.43
CA LYS A 254 -2.80 -24.72 1.35
C LYS A 254 -1.70 -25.74 1.73
N ASN A 255 -0.49 -25.27 2.00
CA ASN A 255 0.71 -26.06 2.32
C ASN A 255 1.40 -26.78 1.14
N ASP A 256 1.11 -26.44 -0.11
CA ASP A 256 1.97 -26.85 -1.24
C ASP A 256 3.40 -26.32 -1.02
N THR A 257 4.36 -27.22 -1.19
CA THR A 257 5.79 -26.96 -0.91
C THR A 257 6.44 -26.06 -1.95
N SER A 258 5.89 -26.00 -3.16
CA SER A 258 6.44 -25.26 -4.29
C SER A 258 5.38 -24.58 -5.13
N ILE A 259 5.58 -23.28 -5.40
CA ILE A 259 4.74 -22.52 -6.32
C ILE A 259 4.77 -23.14 -7.73
N TRP A 260 5.89 -23.78 -8.11
CA TRP A 260 6.09 -24.38 -9.43
C TRP A 260 5.20 -25.58 -9.70
N THR A 261 4.77 -26.30 -8.67
CA THR A 261 3.87 -27.46 -8.79
C THR A 261 2.44 -27.13 -8.42
N HIS A 262 2.19 -26.01 -7.73
CA HIS A 262 0.86 -25.55 -7.35
C HIS A 262 -0.06 -25.39 -8.57
N LYS A 263 -1.26 -25.97 -8.47
CA LYS A 263 -2.35 -25.82 -9.43
C LYS A 263 -3.39 -24.85 -8.86
N THR A 264 -3.63 -23.77 -9.61
CA THR A 264 -4.54 -22.73 -9.18
C THR A 264 -6.00 -23.24 -9.15
N PRO A 265 -6.72 -23.12 -8.02
CA PRO A 265 -8.15 -23.43 -7.96
C PRO A 265 -8.97 -22.54 -8.91
N ILE A 266 -10.08 -23.08 -9.44
CA ILE A 266 -10.95 -22.36 -10.40
C ILE A 266 -11.59 -21.13 -9.74
N ASP A 267 -11.90 -21.22 -8.44
CA ASP A 267 -12.54 -20.20 -7.60
C ASP A 267 -11.55 -19.19 -6.96
N CYS A 268 -10.29 -19.18 -7.37
CA CYS A 268 -9.30 -18.26 -6.83
C CYS A 268 -9.51 -16.80 -7.26
N SER A 269 -8.90 -15.87 -6.52
CA SER A 269 -8.91 -14.45 -6.87
C SER A 269 -8.25 -14.22 -8.23
N TRP A 270 -8.77 -13.26 -9.00
CA TRP A 270 -8.22 -12.90 -10.31
C TRP A 270 -6.73 -12.53 -10.24
N TYR A 271 -6.32 -11.84 -9.16
CA TYR A 271 -4.93 -11.52 -8.87
C TYR A 271 -4.06 -12.79 -8.75
N TRP A 272 -4.50 -13.79 -7.98
CA TRP A 272 -3.78 -15.05 -7.81
C TRP A 272 -3.65 -15.81 -9.13
N ARG A 273 -4.72 -15.81 -9.95
CA ARG A 273 -4.70 -16.41 -11.29
C ARG A 273 -3.68 -15.74 -12.21
N LYS A 274 -3.58 -14.40 -12.15
CA LYS A 274 -2.58 -13.64 -12.94
C LYS A 274 -1.15 -13.92 -12.51
N ILE A 275 -0.89 -13.98 -11.20
CA ILE A 275 0.43 -14.35 -10.65
C ILE A 275 0.82 -15.77 -11.10
N ASN A 276 -0.12 -16.73 -11.03
CA ASN A 276 0.15 -18.10 -11.47
C ASN A 276 0.30 -18.23 -12.99
N ALA A 277 -0.45 -17.49 -13.80
CA ALA A 277 -0.24 -17.49 -15.26
C ALA A 277 1.16 -16.97 -15.65
N LEU A 278 1.72 -16.03 -14.87
CA LEU A 278 3.07 -15.53 -15.08
C LEU A 278 4.15 -16.59 -14.80
N LYS A 279 3.83 -17.60 -13.98
CA LYS A 279 4.73 -18.72 -13.65
C LYS A 279 5.27 -19.41 -14.90
N GLU A 280 4.40 -19.72 -15.85
CA GLU A 280 4.77 -20.42 -17.10
C GLU A 280 5.71 -19.56 -17.96
N HIS A 281 5.43 -18.26 -18.05
CA HIS A 281 6.32 -17.31 -18.74
C HIS A 281 7.69 -17.18 -18.05
N MET A 282 7.70 -17.16 -16.71
CA MET A 282 8.92 -17.07 -15.94
C MET A 282 9.73 -18.38 -16.00
N GLN A 283 9.11 -19.57 -16.04
CA GLN A 283 9.82 -20.83 -16.30
C GLN A 283 10.62 -20.78 -17.60
N GLY A 284 10.06 -20.18 -18.65
CA GLY A 284 10.78 -19.93 -19.91
C GLY A 284 12.00 -19.03 -19.72
N TRP A 285 11.89 -17.97 -18.91
CA TRP A 285 13.02 -17.08 -18.58
C TRP A 285 14.11 -17.78 -17.76
N TYR A 286 13.72 -18.73 -16.89
CA TYR A 286 14.63 -19.51 -16.06
C TYR A 286 15.36 -20.62 -16.82
N ASN A 287 14.66 -21.37 -17.69
CA ASN A 287 15.25 -22.51 -18.41
C ASN A 287 16.30 -22.10 -19.45
N HIS A 288 16.27 -20.86 -19.96
CA HIS A 288 17.26 -20.32 -20.90
C HIS A 288 18.51 -19.72 -20.22
N ARG A 289 18.76 -20.01 -18.94
CA ARG A 289 19.91 -19.50 -18.15
C ARG A 289 20.06 -17.97 -18.12
N ARG A 290 18.98 -17.19 -18.32
CA ARG A 290 19.03 -15.72 -18.17
C ARG A 290 19.08 -15.27 -16.69
N TYR A 291 18.65 -16.11 -15.74
CA TYR A 291 18.73 -15.83 -14.30
C TYR A 291 18.97 -17.12 -13.49
N MET A 292 19.87 -17.08 -12.49
CA MET A 292 20.07 -18.17 -11.54
C MET A 292 19.16 -18.01 -10.31
N LEU A 293 18.50 -19.11 -9.93
CA LEU A 293 17.45 -19.15 -8.92
C LEU A 293 17.97 -19.23 -7.47
N THR A 294 19.28 -19.05 -7.23
CA THR A 294 20.00 -18.60 -5.99
C THR A 294 21.42 -19.20 -5.96
N GLN A 295 22.46 -18.52 -5.44
CA GLN A 295 22.73 -18.41 -3.99
C GLN A 295 22.83 -16.99 -3.39
N THR A 296 22.90 -15.88 -4.16
CA THR A 296 22.84 -14.49 -3.61
C THR A 296 22.19 -13.45 -4.57
N GLY A 297 21.41 -13.88 -5.56
CA GLY A 297 20.89 -13.00 -6.62
C GLY A 297 19.77 -12.05 -6.18
N LYS A 298 19.94 -10.73 -6.39
CA LYS A 298 18.88 -9.72 -6.22
C LYS A 298 17.97 -9.64 -7.45
N TYR A 299 16.65 -9.67 -7.23
CA TYR A 299 15.68 -9.34 -8.28
C TYR A 299 15.82 -7.87 -8.68
N SER A 300 15.90 -7.58 -9.98
CA SER A 300 15.91 -6.22 -10.50
C SER A 300 15.01 -6.14 -11.72
N ILE A 301 14.02 -5.25 -11.67
CA ILE A 301 13.10 -5.01 -12.79
C ILE A 301 13.88 -4.62 -14.06
N THR A 302 14.98 -3.87 -13.92
CA THR A 302 15.84 -3.46 -15.05
C THR A 302 16.57 -4.63 -15.69
N LYS A 303 16.84 -5.70 -14.94
CA LYS A 303 17.46 -6.90 -15.49
C LYS A 303 16.42 -7.85 -16.04
N SER A 304 15.24 -7.95 -15.43
CA SER A 304 14.11 -8.81 -15.82
C SER A 304 13.29 -8.26 -17.01
N TYR A 305 13.61 -7.05 -17.46
CA TYR A 305 13.06 -6.36 -18.61
C TYR A 305 14.08 -6.36 -19.77
#